data_AF-A0A2I0NE35-F1
#
_entry.id   AF-A0A2I0NE35-F1
#
_cell.length_a   1.000
_cell.length_b   1.000
_cell.length_c   1.000
_cell.angle_alpha   90.00
_cell.angle_beta   90.00
_cell.angle_gamma   90.00
#
_symmetry.space_group_name_H-M   'P 1'
#
loop_
_entity.id
_entity.type
_entity.pdbx_description
1 polymer ?
#
loop_
_entity_poly.entity_id
_entity_poly.type
_entity_poly.pdbx_seq_one_letter_code
_entity_poly.pdbx_strand_id
1 'polypeptide(L)'
;RALSEDGKHLLENHPQKSLDLLKNLHGIHGVKEIIKQHHERFDGSGYPMGLKGQEILLGARIIGLVDDFYLMLRQRKFQTKDKRTQILNQLQFQAPVYDPAVLNAFFQLIEEKELIYMIKEEDITIKELSRGRSFEIPSNLNLESLVVARIMQYLEDLKLGGDFQFSLDYSLGEVIRNAIVHGNRYDERKKVLICVEKCQTKDQDRLEIRVRDQGQGMDIGAHNQFSESRRQLFDTVDALRNYVRELRNTEEKEKILPILSNLSDFKTKYYTDFNSFRSLEAEELSGGLGLLYVKKTFDEVIFKNIYESSHITGAEVIMRKNLENVHE
;
A
#
# COMPACT_ATOMS: atom_id res chain seq x y z
N ARG A 1 0.68 -17.75 10.90
CA ARG A 1 0.08 -19.10 10.75
C ARG A 1 0.64 -19.79 9.50
N ALA A 2 0.76 -21.11 9.53
CA ALA A 2 1.19 -21.92 8.39
C ALA A 2 0.23 -21.74 7.20
N LEU A 3 0.78 -21.63 5.98
CA LEU A 3 0.02 -21.66 4.73
C LEU A 3 -0.84 -22.93 4.66
N SER A 4 -2.04 -22.84 4.09
CA SER A 4 -2.86 -24.02 3.77
C SER A 4 -2.05 -25.02 2.94
N GLU A 5 -2.37 -26.31 3.03
CA GLU A 5 -1.65 -27.38 2.30
C GLU A 5 -1.61 -27.12 0.78
N ASP A 6 -2.67 -26.55 0.21
CA ASP A 6 -2.73 -26.13 -1.19
C ASP A 6 -1.79 -24.96 -1.52
N GLY A 7 -1.62 -24.02 -0.59
CA GLY A 7 -0.70 -22.88 -0.71
C GLY A 7 0.78 -23.31 -0.63
N LYS A 8 1.09 -24.30 0.23
CA LYS A 8 2.41 -24.94 0.27
C LYS A 8 2.72 -25.66 -1.04
N HIS A 9 1.78 -26.46 -1.56
CA HIS A 9 1.93 -27.14 -2.84
C HIS A 9 2.15 -26.19 -4.02
N LEU A 10 1.52 -25.01 -4.03
CA LEU A 10 1.73 -23.99 -5.08
C LEU A 10 3.11 -23.32 -5.00
N LEU A 11 3.60 -23.04 -3.78
CA LEU A 11 4.93 -22.48 -3.54
C LEU A 11 6.05 -23.49 -3.83
N GLU A 12 5.89 -24.74 -3.41
CA GLU A 12 6.87 -25.81 -3.68
C GLU A 12 7.02 -26.12 -5.18
N ASN A 13 5.98 -25.86 -5.98
CA ASN A 13 5.96 -26.12 -7.41
C ASN A 13 6.40 -24.96 -8.31
N HIS A 14 6.57 -23.72 -7.81
CA HIS A 14 6.97 -22.62 -8.69
C HIS A 14 8.39 -22.75 -9.28
N PRO A 15 9.40 -23.37 -8.61
CA PRO A 15 10.67 -23.63 -9.26
C PRO A 15 10.48 -24.56 -10.47
N GLN A 16 9.60 -25.57 -10.34
CA GLN A 16 9.26 -26.47 -11.44
C GLN A 16 8.53 -25.73 -12.57
N LYS A 17 7.56 -24.86 -12.27
CA LYS A 17 6.91 -24.01 -13.28
C LYS A 17 7.91 -23.10 -14.01
N SER A 18 8.87 -22.51 -13.29
CA SER A 18 9.94 -21.71 -13.90
C SER A 18 10.84 -22.55 -14.80
N LEU A 19 11.14 -23.80 -14.41
CA LEU A 19 11.88 -24.74 -15.26
C LEU A 19 11.11 -25.13 -16.52
N ASP A 20 9.80 -25.36 -16.41
CA ASP A 20 8.93 -25.70 -17.53
C ASP A 20 8.89 -24.58 -18.58
N LEU A 21 8.91 -23.32 -18.15
CA LEU A 21 9.03 -22.15 -19.03
C LEU A 21 10.38 -22.11 -19.77
N LEU A 22 11.45 -22.53 -19.11
CA LEU A 22 12.82 -22.51 -19.64
C LEU A 22 13.18 -23.78 -20.43
N LYS A 23 12.29 -24.77 -20.52
CA LYS A 23 12.60 -26.11 -21.06
C LYS A 23 13.19 -26.07 -22.48
N ASN A 24 12.70 -25.18 -23.34
CA ASN A 24 13.08 -25.06 -24.75
C ASN A 24 14.34 -24.20 -25.01
N LEU A 25 14.91 -23.57 -23.97
CA LEU A 25 16.12 -22.77 -24.10
C LEU A 25 17.36 -23.66 -23.94
N HIS A 26 18.21 -23.66 -24.97
CA HIS A 26 19.48 -24.39 -25.02
C HIS A 26 20.62 -23.56 -24.42
N GLY A 27 21.67 -24.21 -23.92
CA GLY A 27 22.89 -23.54 -23.41
C GLY A 27 22.80 -22.96 -21.99
N ILE A 28 21.66 -23.13 -21.30
CA ILE A 28 21.43 -22.55 -19.95
C ILE A 28 21.36 -23.60 -18.83
N HIS A 29 21.96 -24.79 -19.02
CA HIS A 29 21.78 -25.91 -18.10
C HIS A 29 22.18 -25.56 -16.65
N GLY A 30 23.30 -24.85 -16.44
CA GLY A 30 23.72 -24.41 -15.11
C GLY A 30 22.75 -23.43 -14.45
N VAL A 31 22.10 -22.55 -15.24
CA VAL A 31 21.09 -21.62 -14.73
C VAL A 31 19.81 -22.36 -14.30
N LYS A 32 19.41 -23.39 -15.04
CA LYS A 32 18.27 -24.24 -14.67
C LYS A 32 18.49 -24.90 -13.31
N GLU A 33 19.66 -25.47 -13.07
CA GLU A 33 19.97 -26.11 -11.78
C GLU A 33 20.01 -25.09 -10.63
N ILE A 34 20.52 -23.88 -10.85
CA ILE A 34 20.46 -22.79 -9.87
C ILE A 34 19.00 -22.44 -9.53
N ILE A 35 18.14 -22.27 -10.54
CA ILE A 35 16.71 -21.99 -10.36
C ILE A 35 16.00 -23.18 -9.69
N LYS A 36 16.43 -24.41 -9.90
CA LYS A 36 15.83 -25.55 -9.20
C LYS A 36 16.16 -25.54 -7.70
N GLN A 37 17.36 -25.09 -7.35
CA GLN A 37 17.92 -25.18 -6.00
C GLN A 37 17.77 -23.91 -5.16
N HIS A 38 17.28 -22.79 -5.69
CA HIS A 38 17.28 -21.51 -4.95
C HIS A 38 16.39 -21.48 -3.68
N HIS A 39 15.52 -22.47 -3.47
CA HIS A 39 14.77 -22.66 -2.22
C HIS A 39 15.39 -23.68 -1.26
N GLU A 40 16.51 -24.30 -1.65
CA GLU A 40 17.31 -25.13 -0.75
C GLU A 40 17.96 -24.27 0.34
N ARG A 41 18.12 -24.83 1.54
CA ARG A 41 18.65 -24.11 2.70
C ARG A 41 19.90 -24.79 3.21
N PHE A 42 20.87 -24.00 3.65
CA PHE A 42 22.21 -24.49 4.00
C PHE A 42 22.21 -25.51 5.14
N ASP A 43 21.22 -25.46 6.04
CA ASP A 43 21.00 -26.41 7.13
C ASP A 43 20.30 -27.72 6.69
N GLY A 44 19.75 -27.78 5.47
CA GLY A 44 18.99 -28.90 4.92
C GLY A 44 17.47 -28.78 5.09
N SER A 45 16.96 -27.66 5.61
CA SER A 45 15.50 -27.45 5.80
C SER A 45 14.74 -27.03 4.54
N GLY A 46 15.46 -26.84 3.42
CA GLY A 46 14.91 -26.37 2.16
C GLY A 46 14.30 -27.46 1.29
N TYR A 47 13.89 -27.05 0.09
CA TYR A 47 13.19 -27.89 -0.88
C TYR A 47 13.65 -27.53 -2.30
N PRO A 48 13.43 -28.38 -3.33
CA PRO A 48 12.65 -29.63 -3.31
C PRO A 48 13.43 -30.91 -2.97
N MET A 49 14.77 -30.88 -2.97
CA MET A 49 15.63 -32.06 -2.82
C MET A 49 16.17 -32.22 -1.39
N GLY A 50 16.08 -31.17 -0.55
CA GLY A 50 16.59 -31.20 0.82
C GLY A 50 18.12 -31.23 0.87
N LEU A 51 18.77 -30.56 -0.09
CA LEU A 51 20.22 -30.48 -0.19
C LEU A 51 20.80 -29.70 0.99
N LYS A 52 22.02 -30.05 1.42
CA LYS A 52 22.66 -29.41 2.57
C LYS A 52 24.05 -28.85 2.25
N GLY A 53 24.36 -27.69 2.84
CA GLY A 53 25.69 -27.12 2.80
C GLY A 53 26.20 -26.84 1.38
N GLN A 54 27.31 -27.48 1.02
CA GLN A 54 27.97 -27.31 -0.29
C GLN A 54 27.38 -28.17 -1.41
N GLU A 55 26.41 -29.04 -1.11
CA GLU A 55 25.64 -29.74 -2.15
C GLU A 55 24.78 -28.76 -2.98
N ILE A 56 24.45 -27.62 -2.39
CA ILE A 56 23.71 -26.54 -3.04
C ILE A 56 24.67 -25.70 -3.88
N LEU A 57 24.34 -25.49 -5.15
CA LEU A 57 25.12 -24.65 -6.06
C LEU A 57 25.33 -23.24 -5.48
N LEU A 58 26.52 -22.67 -5.66
CA LEU A 58 26.83 -21.32 -5.16
C LEU A 58 25.81 -20.27 -5.65
N GLY A 59 25.43 -20.32 -6.92
CA GLY A 59 24.42 -19.42 -7.48
C GLY A 59 23.07 -19.55 -6.77
N ALA A 60 22.65 -20.76 -6.40
CA ALA A 60 21.40 -20.98 -5.67
C ALA A 60 21.48 -20.46 -4.24
N ARG A 61 22.60 -20.67 -3.55
CA ARG A 61 22.87 -20.11 -2.20
C ARG A 61 22.80 -18.58 -2.19
N ILE A 62 23.33 -17.93 -3.23
CA ILE A 62 23.26 -16.47 -3.39
C ILE A 62 21.82 -16.02 -3.66
N ILE A 63 21.14 -16.61 -4.65
CA ILE A 63 19.78 -16.20 -5.03
C ILE A 63 18.80 -16.40 -3.87
N GLY A 64 18.85 -17.54 -3.17
CA GLY A 64 17.95 -17.80 -2.04
C GLY A 64 18.06 -16.75 -0.92
N LEU A 65 19.27 -16.29 -0.61
CA LEU A 65 19.49 -15.19 0.34
C LEU A 65 18.94 -13.86 -0.21
N VAL A 66 19.21 -13.55 -1.48
CA VAL A 66 18.76 -12.30 -2.12
C VAL A 66 17.24 -12.24 -2.22
N ASP A 67 16.57 -13.35 -2.53
CA ASP A 67 15.11 -13.44 -2.62
C ASP A 67 14.45 -13.21 -1.26
N ASP A 68 14.96 -13.86 -0.21
CA ASP A 68 14.47 -13.65 1.15
C ASP A 68 14.66 -12.18 1.57
N PHE A 69 15.86 -11.61 1.35
CA PHE A 69 16.13 -10.20 1.64
C PHE A 69 15.20 -9.26 0.89
N TYR A 70 14.99 -9.49 -0.41
CA TYR A 70 14.10 -8.69 -1.24
C TYR A 70 12.64 -8.78 -0.79
N LEU A 71 12.22 -9.95 -0.32
CA LEU A 71 10.91 -10.13 0.28
C LEU A 71 10.80 -9.35 1.60
N MET A 72 11.82 -9.42 2.48
CA MET A 72 11.86 -8.64 3.72
C MET A 72 11.76 -7.14 3.46
N LEU A 73 12.46 -6.61 2.45
CA LEU A 73 12.39 -5.19 2.07
C LEU A 73 10.96 -4.71 1.73
N ARG A 74 10.07 -5.62 1.33
CA ARG A 74 8.68 -5.35 0.91
C ARG A 74 7.64 -5.83 1.91
N GLN A 75 8.03 -6.56 2.95
CA GLN A 75 7.12 -7.04 3.98
C GLN A 75 6.72 -5.89 4.89
N ARG A 76 5.41 -5.77 5.15
CA ARG A 76 4.82 -4.72 5.99
C ARG A 76 5.44 -4.63 7.37
N LYS A 77 5.77 -5.76 8.00
CA LYS A 77 6.36 -5.79 9.36
C LYS A 77 7.68 -5.03 9.47
N PHE A 78 8.41 -4.89 8.37
CA PHE A 78 9.68 -4.16 8.31
C PHE A 78 9.53 -2.71 7.82
N GLN A 79 8.33 -2.23 7.48
CA GLN A 79 8.13 -0.85 6.99
C GLN A 79 8.02 0.15 8.14
N THR A 80 8.99 0.12 9.04
CA THR A 80 9.09 0.95 10.25
C THR A 80 10.34 1.82 10.20
N LYS A 81 10.46 2.77 11.13
CA LYS A 81 11.63 3.66 11.23
C LYS A 81 12.95 2.93 11.49
N ASP A 82 12.89 1.72 12.05
CA ASP A 82 14.03 0.86 12.38
C ASP A 82 14.21 -0.32 11.38
N LYS A 83 13.64 -0.21 10.16
CA LYS A 83 13.70 -1.21 9.08
C LYS A 83 15.05 -1.89 8.93
N ARG A 84 16.14 -1.10 8.86
CA ARG A 84 17.51 -1.61 8.74
C ARG A 84 17.86 -2.58 9.87
N THR A 85 17.71 -2.14 11.10
CA THR A 85 18.05 -2.94 12.28
C THR A 85 17.21 -4.22 12.33
N GLN A 86 15.92 -4.13 12.04
CA GLN A 86 15.05 -5.32 12.04
C GLN A 86 15.43 -6.34 10.96
N ILE A 87 15.75 -5.90 9.74
CA ILE A 87 16.16 -6.80 8.65
C ILE A 87 17.51 -7.46 8.98
N LEU A 88 18.49 -6.69 9.48
CA LEU A 88 19.79 -7.24 9.86
C LEU A 88 19.66 -8.27 10.98
N ASN A 89 18.85 -7.97 12.01
CA ASN A 89 18.57 -8.91 13.10
C ASN A 89 17.85 -10.18 12.60
N GLN A 90 16.92 -10.04 11.65
CA GLN A 90 16.22 -11.18 11.06
C GLN A 90 17.18 -12.08 10.27
N LEU A 91 18.04 -11.51 9.43
CA LEU A 91 19.07 -12.25 8.69
C LEU A 91 20.04 -12.97 9.63
N GLN A 92 20.46 -12.29 10.70
CA GLN A 92 21.34 -12.87 11.71
C GLN A 92 20.67 -14.01 12.48
N PHE A 93 19.39 -13.85 12.84
CA PHE A 93 18.61 -14.88 13.49
C PHE A 93 18.44 -16.12 12.61
N GLN A 94 18.33 -15.91 11.29
CA GLN A 94 18.23 -16.97 10.28
C GLN A 94 19.60 -17.46 9.77
N ALA A 95 20.72 -17.05 10.37
CA ALA A 95 22.06 -17.41 9.88
C ALA A 95 22.25 -18.91 9.55
N PRO A 96 21.69 -19.88 10.31
CA PRO A 96 21.83 -21.31 9.97
C PRO A 96 21.28 -21.72 8.60
N VAL A 97 20.27 -21.01 8.06
CA VAL A 97 19.66 -21.38 6.77
C VAL A 97 20.49 -20.91 5.57
N TYR A 98 21.49 -20.06 5.80
CA TYR A 98 22.34 -19.46 4.76
C TYR A 98 23.76 -19.99 4.84
N ASP A 99 24.46 -19.97 3.70
CA ASP A 99 25.91 -20.20 3.68
C ASP A 99 26.61 -19.06 4.44
N PRO A 100 27.40 -19.35 5.50
CA PRO A 100 28.07 -18.32 6.28
C PRO A 100 28.97 -17.40 5.44
N ALA A 101 29.64 -17.92 4.41
CA ALA A 101 30.50 -17.12 3.55
C ALA A 101 29.68 -16.14 2.70
N VAL A 102 28.54 -16.59 2.18
CA VAL A 102 27.62 -15.76 1.39
C VAL A 102 26.95 -14.71 2.28
N LEU A 103 26.49 -15.10 3.47
CA LEU A 103 25.83 -14.18 4.42
C LEU A 103 26.78 -13.05 4.86
N ASN A 104 28.03 -13.38 5.19
CA ASN A 104 29.04 -12.39 5.58
C ASN A 104 29.35 -11.40 4.44
N ALA A 105 29.55 -11.91 3.22
CA ALA A 105 29.74 -11.07 2.04
C ALA A 105 28.51 -10.17 1.78
N PHE A 106 27.31 -10.69 2.03
CA PHE A 106 26.08 -9.93 1.85
C PHE A 106 25.92 -8.81 2.88
N PHE A 107 26.29 -9.02 4.14
CA PHE A 107 26.31 -7.95 5.14
C PHE A 107 27.27 -6.83 4.77
N GLN A 108 28.47 -7.17 4.27
CA GLN A 108 29.41 -6.17 3.76
C GLN A 108 28.79 -5.38 2.60
N LEU A 109 28.13 -6.06 1.67
CA LEU A 109 27.46 -5.42 0.54
C LEU A 109 26.30 -4.48 0.96
N ILE A 110 25.51 -4.87 1.96
CA ILE A 110 24.43 -4.02 2.51
C ILE A 110 24.99 -2.69 3.05
N GLU A 111 26.15 -2.75 3.71
CA GLU A 111 26.84 -1.56 4.23
C GLU A 111 27.42 -0.73 3.08
N GLU A 112 28.25 -1.33 2.23
CA GLU A 112 28.97 -0.63 1.16
C GLU A 112 28.07 0.00 0.10
N LYS A 113 26.90 -0.61 -0.18
CA LYS A 113 25.97 -0.18 -1.23
C LYS A 113 24.68 0.42 -0.68
N GLU A 114 24.58 0.57 0.65
CA GLU A 114 23.38 1.08 1.32
C GLU A 114 22.08 0.40 0.83
N LEU A 115 22.09 -0.94 0.72
CA LEU A 115 21.00 -1.69 0.09
C LEU A 115 19.65 -1.61 0.82
N ILE A 116 19.66 -1.13 2.07
CA ILE A 116 18.44 -0.86 2.84
C ILE A 116 18.25 0.64 2.87
N TYR A 117 17.26 1.10 2.10
CA TYR A 117 16.88 2.49 2.05
C TYR A 117 16.35 2.96 3.41
N MET A 118 16.89 4.08 3.89
CA MET A 118 16.43 4.77 5.09
C MET A 118 15.82 6.09 4.67
N ILE A 119 14.61 6.32 5.13
CA ILE A 119 13.83 7.51 4.78
C ILE A 119 14.45 8.73 5.46
N LYS A 120 14.51 9.82 4.70
CA LYS A 120 14.85 11.15 5.16
C LYS A 120 13.75 12.13 4.74
N GLU A 121 13.56 13.20 5.49
CA GLU A 121 12.54 14.20 5.13
C GLU A 121 12.82 14.87 3.77
N GLU A 122 14.10 14.98 3.40
CA GLU A 122 14.56 15.49 2.10
C GLU A 122 14.11 14.64 0.90
N ASP A 123 13.59 13.43 1.14
CA ASP A 123 13.08 12.56 0.08
C ASP A 123 11.75 13.02 -0.50
N ILE A 124 11.06 13.96 0.16
CA ILE A 124 9.86 14.60 -0.37
C ILE A 124 10.27 15.74 -1.28
N THR A 125 10.16 15.51 -2.59
CA THR A 125 10.40 16.56 -3.58
C THR A 125 9.12 17.36 -3.79
N ILE A 126 9.21 18.68 -3.70
CA ILE A 126 8.11 19.61 -3.91
C ILE A 126 8.43 20.51 -5.11
N LYS A 127 7.50 20.64 -6.05
CA LYS A 127 7.63 21.55 -7.21
C LYS A 127 6.40 22.43 -7.32
N GLU A 128 6.63 23.73 -7.51
CA GLU A 128 5.56 24.68 -7.81
C GLU A 128 5.07 24.48 -9.25
N LEU A 129 3.76 24.53 -9.43
CA LEU A 129 3.08 24.46 -10.72
C LEU A 129 2.38 25.80 -10.99
N SER A 130 2.04 26.06 -12.25
CA SER A 130 1.34 27.29 -12.64
C SER A 130 0.01 27.53 -11.89
N ARG A 131 -0.65 26.46 -11.43
CA ARG A 131 -1.94 26.49 -10.75
C ARG A 131 -1.98 25.61 -9.50
N GLY A 132 -0.83 25.26 -8.93
CA GLY A 132 -0.78 24.24 -7.89
C GLY A 132 0.61 23.89 -7.45
N ARG A 133 0.74 22.72 -6.84
CA ARG A 133 2.00 22.16 -6.37
C ARG A 133 1.99 20.65 -6.58
N SER A 134 3.12 20.09 -6.98
CA SER A 134 3.32 18.64 -7.01
C SER A 134 4.27 18.20 -5.90
N PHE A 135 3.95 17.07 -5.29
CA PHE A 135 4.74 16.37 -4.29
C PHE A 135 5.12 15.01 -4.87
N GLU A 136 6.38 14.63 -4.74
CA GLU A 136 6.87 13.33 -5.16
C GLU A 136 7.55 12.67 -3.96
N ILE A 137 7.12 11.46 -3.63
CA ILE A 137 7.69 10.68 -2.53
C ILE A 137 8.12 9.29 -3.01
N PRO A 138 9.21 8.72 -2.48
CA PRO A 138 9.44 7.28 -2.52
C PRO A 138 8.23 6.51 -1.99
N SER A 139 8.01 5.31 -2.54
CA SER A 139 6.92 4.44 -2.11
C SER A 139 7.16 3.80 -0.73
N ASN A 140 7.15 4.62 0.32
CA ASN A 140 7.33 4.19 1.70
C ASN A 140 6.22 4.73 2.61
N LEU A 141 5.62 3.85 3.41
CA LEU A 141 4.50 4.17 4.27
C LEU A 141 4.80 5.26 5.32
N ASN A 142 6.04 5.37 5.80
CA ASN A 142 6.37 6.40 6.78
C ASN A 142 6.41 7.82 6.19
N LEU A 143 6.39 7.96 4.86
CA LEU A 143 6.24 9.26 4.19
C LEU A 143 4.79 9.68 4.01
N GLU A 144 3.82 8.77 4.18
CA GLU A 144 2.38 9.04 4.01
C GLU A 144 1.93 10.20 4.90
N SER A 145 2.07 10.09 6.22
CA SER A 145 1.60 11.13 7.14
C SER A 145 2.37 12.45 6.96
N LEU A 146 3.64 12.38 6.59
CA LEU A 146 4.46 13.57 6.36
C LEU A 146 4.02 14.32 5.11
N VAL A 147 3.81 13.63 3.98
CA VAL A 147 3.36 14.28 2.75
C VAL A 147 1.93 14.81 2.88
N VAL A 148 1.05 14.08 3.59
CA VAL A 148 -0.31 14.54 3.88
C VAL A 148 -0.26 15.84 4.68
N ALA A 149 0.52 15.90 5.76
CA ALA A 149 0.68 17.13 6.55
C ALA A 149 1.18 18.32 5.72
N ARG A 150 2.15 18.08 4.81
CA ARG A 150 2.67 19.14 3.90
C ARG A 150 1.62 19.61 2.89
N ILE A 151 0.78 18.70 2.38
CA ILE A 151 -0.34 19.04 1.51
C ILE A 151 -1.40 19.84 2.29
N MET A 152 -1.76 19.41 3.49
CA MET A 152 -2.73 20.11 4.33
C MET A 152 -2.26 21.52 4.68
N GLN A 153 -0.97 21.68 5.01
CA GLN A 153 -0.36 23.00 5.22
C GLN A 153 -0.43 23.88 3.96
N TYR A 154 -0.20 23.32 2.77
CA TYR A 154 -0.34 24.06 1.51
C TYR A 154 -1.78 24.52 1.23
N LEU A 155 -2.76 23.77 1.72
CA LEU A 155 -4.18 24.07 1.55
C LEU A 155 -4.75 24.94 2.67
N GLU A 156 -3.96 25.29 3.70
CA GLU A 156 -4.40 26.09 4.85
C GLU A 156 -4.98 27.45 4.43
N ASP A 157 -4.37 28.09 3.43
CA ASP A 157 -4.83 29.37 2.88
C ASP A 157 -6.23 29.31 2.26
N LEU A 158 -6.75 28.13 1.94
CA LEU A 158 -8.11 27.97 1.42
C LEU A 158 -9.18 28.10 2.51
N LYS A 159 -8.83 28.18 3.80
CA LYS A 159 -9.79 28.34 4.91
C LYS A 159 -10.99 27.39 4.81
N LEU A 160 -10.67 26.13 4.55
CA LEU A 160 -11.65 25.05 4.45
C LEU A 160 -12.35 24.86 5.81
N GLY A 161 -13.65 24.54 5.81
CA GLY A 161 -14.35 24.18 7.04
C GLY A 161 -13.72 22.98 7.76
N GLY A 162 -13.75 22.96 9.10
CA GLY A 162 -13.05 21.97 9.92
C GLY A 162 -13.42 20.51 9.60
N ASP A 163 -14.71 20.24 9.35
CA ASP A 163 -15.19 18.90 8.98
C ASP A 163 -14.64 18.44 7.62
N PHE A 164 -14.54 19.35 6.65
CA PHE A 164 -13.96 19.04 5.35
C PHE A 164 -12.45 18.87 5.44
N GLN A 165 -11.75 19.68 6.24
CA GLN A 165 -10.31 19.55 6.46
C GLN A 165 -9.95 18.17 7.01
N PHE A 166 -10.71 17.69 8.00
CA PHE A 166 -10.55 16.33 8.53
C PHE A 166 -10.83 15.26 7.46
N SER A 167 -11.92 15.44 6.70
CA SER A 167 -12.31 14.50 5.65
C SER A 167 -11.27 14.42 4.52
N LEU A 168 -10.67 15.56 4.20
CA LEU A 168 -9.62 15.69 3.20
C LEU A 168 -8.32 15.02 3.64
N ASP A 169 -7.87 15.28 4.88
CA ASP A 169 -6.67 14.65 5.47
C ASP A 169 -6.76 13.13 5.41
N TYR A 170 -7.88 12.58 5.89
CA TYR A 170 -8.14 11.15 5.86
C TYR A 170 -8.16 10.60 4.43
N SER A 171 -8.87 11.27 3.51
CA SER A 171 -9.00 10.81 2.13
C SER A 171 -7.65 10.82 1.39
N LEU A 172 -6.80 11.80 1.66
CA LEU A 172 -5.44 11.86 1.12
C LEU A 172 -4.59 10.70 1.65
N GLY A 173 -4.63 10.46 2.96
CA GLY A 173 -3.93 9.34 3.59
C GLY A 173 -4.33 8.00 2.96
N GLU A 174 -5.62 7.73 2.80
CA GLU A 174 -6.10 6.49 2.20
C GLU A 174 -5.64 6.30 0.75
N VAL A 175 -5.73 7.32 -0.09
CA VAL A 175 -5.35 7.20 -1.51
C VAL A 175 -3.83 7.07 -1.67
N ILE A 176 -3.04 7.85 -0.91
CA ILE A 176 -1.57 7.77 -0.93
C ILE A 176 -1.10 6.41 -0.40
N ARG A 177 -1.71 5.92 0.69
CA ARG A 177 -1.45 4.58 1.21
C ARG A 177 -1.68 3.50 0.17
N ASN A 178 -2.81 3.55 -0.53
CA ASN A 178 -3.14 2.57 -1.57
C ASN A 178 -2.13 2.61 -2.72
N ALA A 179 -1.68 3.80 -3.13
CA ALA A 179 -0.62 3.95 -4.12
C ALA A 179 0.70 3.30 -3.66
N ILE A 180 1.07 3.45 -2.38
CA ILE A 180 2.29 2.83 -1.79
C ILE A 180 2.16 1.31 -1.68
N VAL A 181 1.06 0.84 -1.10
CA VAL A 181 0.88 -0.56 -0.69
C VAL A 181 0.45 -1.43 -1.87
N HIS A 182 -0.57 -1.01 -2.62
CA HIS A 182 -1.16 -1.82 -3.67
C HIS A 182 -0.57 -1.50 -5.05
N GLY A 183 -0.37 -0.21 -5.35
CA GLY A 183 0.25 0.21 -6.60
C GLY A 183 1.72 -0.22 -6.66
N ASN A 184 2.53 0.37 -5.78
CA ASN A 184 3.99 0.21 -5.81
C ASN A 184 4.52 -0.97 -4.98
N ARG A 185 3.71 -1.61 -4.12
CA ARG A 185 4.09 -2.75 -3.27
C ARG A 185 5.33 -2.49 -2.41
N TYR A 186 5.38 -1.31 -1.79
CA TYR A 186 6.51 -0.87 -0.95
C TYR A 186 7.86 -0.80 -1.68
N ASP A 187 7.88 -0.77 -3.02
CA ASP A 187 9.13 -0.62 -3.79
C ASP A 187 9.61 0.83 -3.76
N GLU A 188 10.54 1.13 -2.87
CA GLU A 188 11.08 2.48 -2.62
C GLU A 188 11.78 3.12 -3.83
N ARG A 189 12.12 2.33 -4.85
CA ARG A 189 12.64 2.85 -6.13
C ARG A 189 11.55 3.49 -6.98
N LYS A 190 10.29 3.11 -6.74
CA LYS A 190 9.11 3.70 -7.35
C LYS A 190 8.67 4.93 -6.56
N LYS A 191 8.05 5.86 -7.28
CA LYS A 191 7.50 7.09 -6.72
C LYS A 191 5.99 7.06 -6.65
N VAL A 192 5.46 7.78 -5.67
CA VAL A 192 4.08 8.25 -5.67
C VAL A 192 4.11 9.75 -5.95
N LEU A 193 3.44 10.16 -7.03
CA LEU A 193 3.31 11.55 -7.44
C LEU A 193 1.94 12.07 -7.03
N ILE A 194 1.91 13.17 -6.28
CA ILE A 194 0.69 13.85 -5.85
C ILE A 194 0.68 15.25 -6.44
N CYS A 195 -0.27 15.55 -7.31
CA CYS A 195 -0.49 16.90 -7.83
C CYS A 195 -1.72 17.51 -7.16
N VAL A 196 -1.57 18.70 -6.61
CA VAL A 196 -2.63 19.46 -5.95
C VAL A 196 -2.79 20.78 -6.71
N GLU A 197 -3.90 20.95 -7.41
CA GLU A 197 -4.14 22.11 -8.27
C GLU A 197 -5.45 22.82 -7.91
N LYS A 198 -5.41 24.15 -7.98
CA LYS A 198 -6.54 25.05 -7.83
C LYS A 198 -6.95 25.51 -9.22
N CYS A 199 -8.08 25.02 -9.70
CA CYS A 199 -8.64 25.43 -10.97
C CYS A 199 -9.65 26.56 -10.74
N GLN A 200 -9.22 27.79 -11.02
CA GLN A 200 -10.13 28.94 -11.08
C GLN A 200 -10.66 29.07 -12.51
N THR A 201 -11.97 28.94 -12.66
CA THR A 201 -12.69 29.33 -13.89
C THR A 201 -13.53 30.56 -13.61
N LYS A 202 -14.03 31.24 -14.65
CA LYS A 202 -14.83 32.47 -14.48
C LYS A 202 -16.06 32.30 -13.57
N ASP A 203 -16.55 31.07 -13.44
CA ASP A 203 -17.81 30.77 -12.73
C ASP A 203 -17.66 29.77 -11.57
N GLN A 204 -16.49 29.14 -11.35
CA GLN A 204 -16.27 28.13 -10.29
C GLN A 204 -14.80 28.00 -9.84
N ASP A 205 -14.59 27.93 -8.52
CA ASP A 205 -13.33 27.54 -7.88
C ASP A 205 -13.34 26.03 -7.52
N ARG A 206 -12.36 25.28 -8.05
CA ARG A 206 -12.28 23.83 -7.86
C ARG A 206 -10.90 23.38 -7.38
N LEU A 207 -10.88 22.52 -6.37
CA LEU A 207 -9.69 21.78 -5.94
C LEU A 207 -9.63 20.45 -6.71
N GLU A 208 -8.51 20.18 -7.37
CA GLU A 208 -8.22 18.90 -8.01
C GLU A 208 -6.95 18.29 -7.40
N ILE A 209 -7.05 17.04 -6.94
CA ILE A 209 -5.93 16.28 -6.42
C ILE A 209 -5.78 15.01 -7.24
N ARG A 210 -4.57 14.78 -7.74
CA ARG A 210 -4.21 13.60 -8.51
C ARG A 210 -3.13 12.83 -7.78
N VAL A 211 -3.36 11.56 -7.49
CA VAL A 211 -2.36 10.66 -6.90
C VAL A 211 -2.04 9.57 -7.90
N ARG A 212 -0.77 9.43 -8.25
CA ARG A 212 -0.27 8.49 -9.25
C ARG A 212 0.82 7.60 -8.67
N ASP A 213 0.72 6.30 -8.92
CA ASP A 213 1.78 5.33 -8.68
C ASP A 213 2.55 4.95 -9.97
N GLN A 214 3.66 4.23 -9.83
CA GLN A 214 4.46 3.64 -10.91
C GLN A 214 4.35 2.11 -10.88
N GLY A 215 3.20 1.62 -10.43
CA GLY A 215 2.90 0.27 -10.02
C GLY A 215 2.46 -0.67 -11.14
N GLN A 216 1.87 -1.80 -10.76
CA GLN A 216 1.18 -2.70 -11.70
C GLN A 216 -0.27 -2.26 -11.99
N GLY A 217 -0.63 -1.03 -11.59
CA GLY A 217 -1.99 -0.48 -11.58
C GLY A 217 -2.90 -1.15 -10.56
N MET A 218 -4.22 -0.92 -10.70
CA MET A 218 -5.24 -1.45 -9.78
C MET A 218 -6.13 -2.50 -10.45
N ASP A 219 -6.49 -3.53 -9.70
CA ASP A 219 -7.63 -4.40 -10.06
C ASP A 219 -8.95 -3.71 -9.69
N ILE A 220 -9.42 -2.88 -10.62
CA ILE A 220 -10.65 -2.10 -10.47
C ILE A 220 -11.88 -3.01 -10.24
N GLY A 221 -11.85 -4.25 -10.75
CA GLY A 221 -12.95 -5.21 -10.65
C GLY A 221 -13.12 -5.81 -9.26
N ALA A 222 -12.02 -6.27 -8.65
CA ALA A 222 -12.02 -6.82 -7.29
C ALA A 222 -12.41 -5.76 -6.23
N HIS A 223 -12.05 -4.49 -6.44
CA HIS A 223 -12.42 -3.38 -5.55
C HIS A 223 -13.94 -3.11 -5.49
N ASN A 224 -14.69 -3.39 -6.56
CA ASN A 224 -16.12 -3.13 -6.61
C ASN A 224 -16.97 -4.20 -5.90
N GLN A 225 -16.47 -5.43 -5.74
CA GLN A 225 -17.25 -6.57 -5.20
C GLN A 225 -17.60 -6.45 -3.71
N PHE A 226 -16.80 -5.74 -2.90
CA PHE A 226 -17.06 -5.52 -1.46
C PHE A 226 -17.78 -4.20 -1.14
N SER A 227 -18.16 -3.45 -2.17
CA SER A 227 -18.67 -2.08 -2.02
C SER A 227 -20.16 -2.00 -1.71
N GLU A 228 -20.97 -2.97 -2.14
CA GLU A 228 -22.42 -2.83 -2.18
C GLU A 228 -23.09 -2.96 -0.81
N SER A 229 -22.85 -4.05 -0.07
CA SER A 229 -23.43 -4.24 1.27
C SER A 229 -22.93 -3.20 2.29
N ARG A 230 -21.71 -2.70 2.08
CA ARG A 230 -21.10 -1.66 2.92
C ARG A 230 -21.65 -0.28 2.56
N ARG A 231 -21.79 0.03 1.27
CA ARG A 231 -22.50 1.23 0.79
C ARG A 231 -23.92 1.26 1.34
N GLN A 232 -24.66 0.15 1.29
CA GLN A 232 -26.02 0.04 1.86
C GLN A 232 -26.06 0.38 3.37
N LEU A 233 -25.11 -0.12 4.17
CA LEU A 233 -25.02 0.21 5.59
C LEU A 233 -24.78 1.72 5.80
N PHE A 234 -23.86 2.31 5.03
CA PHE A 234 -23.54 3.73 5.12
C PHE A 234 -24.69 4.63 4.64
N ASP A 235 -25.34 4.27 3.54
CA ASP A 235 -26.49 4.99 3.00
C ASP A 235 -27.66 4.92 3.99
N THR A 236 -27.83 3.80 4.69
CA THR A 236 -28.84 3.64 5.75
C THR A 236 -28.56 4.56 6.94
N VAL A 237 -27.30 4.62 7.40
CA VAL A 237 -26.92 5.50 8.53
C VAL A 237 -27.07 6.98 8.16
N ASP A 238 -26.71 7.37 6.94
CA ASP A 238 -26.86 8.76 6.49
C ASP A 238 -28.32 9.14 6.22
N ALA A 239 -29.11 8.23 5.65
CA ALA A 239 -30.56 8.42 5.51
C ALA A 239 -31.21 8.60 6.90
N LEU A 240 -30.80 7.82 7.90
CA LEU A 240 -31.25 7.97 9.27
C LEU A 240 -30.83 9.32 9.87
N ARG A 241 -29.60 9.79 9.61
CA ARG A 241 -29.12 11.09 10.07
C ARG A 241 -29.93 12.25 9.45
N ASN A 242 -30.21 12.17 8.16
CA ASN A 242 -31.01 13.17 7.44
C ASN A 242 -32.45 13.18 7.94
N TYR A 243 -33.06 12.00 8.11
CA TYR A 243 -34.39 11.86 8.71
C TYR A 243 -34.45 12.49 10.11
N VAL A 244 -33.43 12.28 10.94
CA VAL A 244 -33.35 12.89 12.26
C VAL A 244 -33.14 14.39 12.19
N ARG A 245 -32.43 14.95 11.20
CA ARG A 245 -32.36 16.41 11.02
C ARG A 245 -33.73 17.01 10.72
N GLU A 246 -34.51 16.34 9.86
CA GLU A 246 -35.83 16.79 9.39
C GLU A 246 -36.97 16.58 10.39
N LEU A 247 -36.79 15.71 11.40
CA LEU A 247 -37.77 15.45 12.45
C LEU A 247 -38.09 16.72 13.27
N ARG A 248 -39.38 17.07 13.33
CA ARG A 248 -39.89 18.22 14.11
C ARG A 248 -40.25 17.86 15.55
N ASN A 249 -40.46 16.56 15.84
CA ASN A 249 -40.81 16.06 17.16
C ASN A 249 -39.55 15.86 18.03
N THR A 250 -39.43 16.68 19.08
CA THR A 250 -38.27 16.69 19.99
C THR A 250 -38.14 15.40 20.80
N GLU A 251 -39.26 14.78 21.18
CA GLU A 251 -39.25 13.57 22.03
C GLU A 251 -38.80 12.33 21.25
N GLU A 252 -39.13 12.26 19.96
CA GLU A 252 -38.63 11.20 19.05
C GLU A 252 -37.16 11.41 18.70
N LYS A 253 -36.72 12.67 18.52
CA LYS A 253 -35.30 13.02 18.35
C LYS A 253 -34.47 12.51 19.52
N GLU A 254 -34.90 12.76 20.77
CA GLU A 254 -34.19 12.32 21.97
C GLU A 254 -34.08 10.80 22.09
N LYS A 255 -35.03 10.03 21.54
CA LYS A 255 -34.98 8.56 21.51
C LYS A 255 -34.03 8.01 20.44
N ILE A 256 -33.88 8.69 19.31
CA ILE A 256 -33.07 8.21 18.17
C ILE A 256 -31.61 8.68 18.26
N LEU A 257 -31.33 9.85 18.83
CA LEU A 257 -29.98 10.41 18.96
C LEU A 257 -28.96 9.44 19.63
N PRO A 258 -29.31 8.74 20.73
CA PRO A 258 -28.41 7.75 21.33
C PRO A 258 -28.12 6.56 20.42
N ILE A 259 -29.11 6.14 19.63
CA ILE A 259 -28.96 5.04 18.65
C ILE A 259 -28.04 5.47 17.50
N LEU A 260 -28.18 6.70 17.02
CA LEU A 260 -27.29 7.32 16.01
C LEU A 260 -25.86 7.48 16.53
N SER A 261 -25.70 7.88 17.80
CA SER A 261 -24.40 7.93 18.47
C SER A 261 -23.80 6.54 18.52
N ASN A 262 -24.54 5.53 19.03
CA ASN A 262 -24.07 4.15 19.12
C ASN A 262 -23.72 3.55 17.74
N LEU A 263 -24.49 3.85 16.69
CA LEU A 263 -24.19 3.42 15.32
C LEU A 263 -22.96 4.13 14.75
N SER A 264 -22.78 5.42 15.07
CA SER A 264 -21.59 6.18 14.69
C SER A 264 -20.35 5.72 15.46
N ASP A 265 -20.49 5.38 16.74
CA ASP A 265 -19.45 4.82 17.59
C ASP A 265 -19.13 3.38 17.19
N PHE A 266 -20.12 2.58 16.79
CA PHE A 266 -19.90 1.27 16.18
C PHE A 266 -19.16 1.41 14.85
N LYS A 267 -19.55 2.37 13.99
CA LYS A 267 -18.81 2.69 12.75
C LYS A 267 -17.35 3.03 13.04
N THR A 268 -17.09 3.80 14.10
CA THR A 268 -15.75 4.21 14.52
C THR A 268 -14.96 3.09 15.22
N LYS A 269 -15.59 2.29 16.09
CA LYS A 269 -14.95 1.15 16.78
C LYS A 269 -14.69 -0.01 15.83
N TYR A 270 -15.64 -0.36 14.97
CA TYR A 270 -15.43 -1.32 13.88
C TYR A 270 -14.22 -0.91 13.03
N TYR A 271 -14.01 0.41 12.82
CA TYR A 271 -12.84 0.96 12.14
C TYR A 271 -11.54 0.85 12.96
N THR A 272 -11.55 1.20 14.25
CA THR A 272 -10.37 1.10 15.13
C THR A 272 -9.95 -0.35 15.38
N ASP A 273 -10.91 -1.24 15.61
CA ASP A 273 -10.68 -2.67 15.82
C ASP A 273 -10.24 -3.37 14.54
N PHE A 274 -10.75 -2.95 13.36
CA PHE A 274 -10.28 -3.48 12.06
C PHE A 274 -8.84 -3.04 11.76
N ASN A 275 -8.47 -1.79 12.05
CA ASN A 275 -7.08 -1.33 11.93
C ASN A 275 -6.16 -2.02 12.95
N SER A 276 -6.64 -2.29 14.16
CA SER A 276 -5.92 -3.03 15.21
C SER A 276 -5.79 -4.53 14.88
N PHE A 277 -6.80 -5.15 14.26
CA PHE A 277 -6.74 -6.52 13.73
C PHE A 277 -5.76 -6.64 12.56
N ARG A 278 -5.64 -5.60 11.71
CA ARG A 278 -4.66 -5.52 10.62
C ARG A 278 -3.20 -5.46 11.10
N SER A 279 -2.94 -5.17 12.38
CA SER A 279 -1.61 -5.26 12.99
C SER A 279 -1.23 -6.68 13.42
N LEU A 280 -2.20 -7.60 13.53
CA LEU A 280 -1.98 -8.90 14.18
C LEU A 280 -2.08 -10.12 13.26
N GLU A 281 -3.01 -10.23 12.30
CA GLU A 281 -3.06 -11.41 11.40
C GLU A 281 -3.73 -11.14 10.03
N ALA A 282 -3.19 -11.83 9.01
CA ALA A 282 -3.80 -12.26 7.74
C ALA A 282 -3.80 -11.35 6.49
N GLU A 283 -3.67 -12.03 5.34
CA GLU A 283 -3.55 -11.57 3.96
C GLU A 283 -4.56 -10.47 3.58
N GLU A 284 -4.07 -9.41 2.94
CA GLU A 284 -4.85 -8.20 2.67
C GLU A 284 -5.84 -8.38 1.51
N LEU A 285 -7.11 -8.62 1.85
CA LEU A 285 -8.24 -8.24 1.02
C LEU A 285 -8.43 -6.72 1.14
N SER A 286 -7.86 -5.93 0.22
CA SER A 286 -8.22 -4.52 0.04
C SER A 286 -9.76 -4.40 -0.09
N GLY A 287 -10.49 -3.50 0.55
CA GLY A 287 -10.28 -2.05 0.63
C GLY A 287 -11.57 -1.28 0.27
N GLY A 288 -12.77 -1.84 0.49
CA GLY A 288 -14.03 -1.22 0.03
C GLY A 288 -14.52 0.01 0.79
N LEU A 289 -14.04 0.28 2.02
CA LEU A 289 -14.58 1.33 2.91
C LEU A 289 -13.85 2.67 2.82
N GLY A 290 -12.51 2.68 2.74
CA GLY A 290 -11.73 3.91 2.58
C GLY A 290 -12.11 4.64 1.29
N LEU A 291 -12.32 3.89 0.20
CA LEU A 291 -12.78 4.43 -1.08
C LEU A 291 -14.21 5.01 -1.02
N LEU A 292 -15.09 4.48 -0.17
CA LEU A 292 -16.42 5.06 0.03
C LEU A 292 -16.32 6.41 0.73
N TYR A 293 -15.42 6.56 1.70
CA TYR A 293 -15.19 7.84 2.36
C TYR A 293 -14.57 8.86 1.41
N VAL A 294 -13.56 8.47 0.61
CA VAL A 294 -12.98 9.32 -0.44
C VAL A 294 -14.07 9.81 -1.40
N LYS A 295 -14.98 8.92 -1.83
CA LYS A 295 -16.13 9.26 -2.68
C LYS A 295 -17.19 10.16 -2.01
N LYS A 296 -17.20 10.29 -0.68
CA LYS A 296 -18.06 11.22 0.05
C LYS A 296 -17.40 12.58 0.24
N THR A 297 -16.09 12.59 0.44
CA THR A 297 -15.30 13.82 0.58
C THR A 297 -15.34 14.64 -0.71
N PHE A 298 -15.09 13.99 -1.83
CA PHE A 298 -14.98 14.64 -3.15
C PHE A 298 -16.27 14.50 -3.96
N ASP A 299 -16.56 15.52 -4.78
CA ASP A 299 -17.73 15.53 -5.65
C ASP A 299 -17.55 14.57 -6.84
N GLU A 300 -16.30 14.35 -7.25
CA GLU A 300 -15.93 13.40 -8.29
C GLU A 300 -14.64 12.66 -7.91
N VAL A 301 -14.64 11.34 -8.07
CA VAL A 301 -13.45 10.47 -7.87
C VAL A 301 -13.33 9.51 -9.05
N ILE A 302 -12.23 9.61 -9.80
CA ILE A 302 -11.96 8.80 -11.00
C ILE A 302 -10.73 7.93 -10.77
N PHE A 303 -10.83 6.65 -11.13
CA PHE A 303 -9.73 5.69 -11.10
C PHE A 303 -9.32 5.36 -12.54
N LYS A 304 -8.01 5.44 -12.84
CA LYS A 304 -7.47 5.12 -14.16
C LYS A 304 -6.23 4.27 -14.03
N ASN A 305 -6.09 3.25 -14.88
CA ASN A 305 -4.80 2.63 -15.12
C ASN A 305 -4.03 3.45 -16.14
N ILE A 306 -2.71 3.54 -15.95
CA ILE A 306 -1.79 4.19 -16.87
C ILE A 306 -1.18 3.10 -17.75
N TYR A 307 -1.18 3.35 -19.05
CA TYR A 307 -0.69 2.39 -20.04
C TYR A 307 0.52 2.95 -20.78
N GLU A 308 1.58 2.13 -20.88
CA GLU A 308 2.69 2.35 -21.79
C GLU A 308 2.88 1.10 -22.64
N SER A 309 2.92 1.25 -23.97
CA SER A 309 3.08 0.12 -24.90
C SER A 309 2.12 -1.05 -24.62
N SER A 310 0.86 -0.75 -24.33
CA SER A 310 -0.21 -1.72 -24.00
C SER A 310 -0.04 -2.50 -22.69
N HIS A 311 0.90 -2.10 -21.83
CA HIS A 311 1.09 -2.66 -20.49
C HIS A 311 0.73 -1.63 -19.44
N ILE A 312 0.19 -2.09 -18.31
CA ILE A 312 -0.12 -1.21 -17.18
C ILE A 312 1.19 -0.84 -16.47
N THR A 313 1.46 0.46 -16.34
CA THR A 313 2.67 1.00 -15.68
C THR A 313 2.35 1.81 -14.41
N GLY A 314 1.08 1.87 -14.03
CA GLY A 314 0.64 2.42 -12.76
C GLY A 314 -0.86 2.67 -12.74
N ALA A 315 -1.32 3.30 -11.67
CA ALA A 315 -2.66 3.85 -11.57
C ALA A 315 -2.64 5.33 -11.18
N GLU A 316 -3.72 6.03 -11.53
CA GLU A 316 -4.00 7.40 -11.16
C GLU A 316 -5.40 7.47 -10.52
N VAL A 317 -5.47 8.16 -9.39
CA VAL A 317 -6.72 8.54 -8.72
C VAL A 317 -6.86 10.04 -8.81
N ILE A 318 -7.93 10.50 -9.45
CA ILE A 318 -8.26 11.92 -9.61
C ILE A 318 -9.44 12.24 -8.70
N MET A 319 -9.28 13.22 -7.82
CA MET A 319 -10.27 13.64 -6.82
C MET A 319 -10.57 15.13 -7.02
N ARG A 320 -11.84 15.51 -7.12
CA ARG A 320 -12.25 16.90 -7.37
C ARG A 320 -13.29 17.37 -6.36
N LYS A 321 -13.13 18.61 -5.90
CA LYS A 321 -14.06 19.30 -4.99
C LYS A 321 -14.34 20.72 -5.46
N ASN A 322 -15.60 21.09 -5.55
CA ASN A 322 -16.03 22.47 -5.75
C ASN A 322 -15.94 23.20 -4.41
N LEU A 323 -15.21 24.31 -4.38
CA LEU A 323 -14.89 25.04 -3.14
C LEU A 323 -16.01 25.98 -2.68
N GLU A 324 -16.98 26.28 -3.55
CA GLU A 324 -18.12 27.16 -3.25
C GLU A 324 -19.01 26.65 -2.09
N ASN A 325 -19.00 25.34 -1.83
CA ASN A 325 -19.83 24.67 -0.81
C ASN A 325 -19.03 24.23 0.43
N VAL A 326 -17.79 24.70 0.61
CA VAL A 326 -16.84 24.14 1.59
C VAL A 326 -16.56 25.08 2.78
N HIS A 327 -17.14 26.29 2.74
CA HIS A 327 -16.98 27.32 3.77
C HIS A 327 -18.12 27.35 4.81
N GLU A 328 -19.18 26.57 4.61
CA GLU A 328 -20.23 26.27 5.60
C GLU A 328 -19.88 25.00 6.39
#